data_AF-A0A7C8LCQ0-F1
#
_entry.id   AF-A0A7C8LCQ0-F1
#
_cell.length_a   1.000
_cell.length_b   1.000
_cell.length_c   1.000
_cell.angle_alpha   90.00
_cell.angle_beta   90.00
_cell.angle_gamma   90.00
#
_symmetry.space_group_name_H-M   'P 1'
#
loop_
_entity.id
_entity.type
_entity.pdbx_description
1 polymer ?
#
loop_
_entity_poly.entity_id
_entity_poly.type
_entity_poly.pdbx_seq_one_letter_code
_entity_poly.pdbx_strand_id
1 'polypeptide(L)'
;MLIDQPTPEGMEEFIVKEATYAIFRCNDANSDAIQKLENSIVMEWLPTSGYEFANAPDIEFYDINGKAEIWIPIKKSIKDGRPIVSLVSWAPSLAALLP
;
A
#
# COMPACT_ATOMS: atom_id res chain seq x y z
N MET A 1 16.70 -16.22 -15.62
CA MET A 1 16.67 -14.74 -15.65
C MET A 1 16.01 -14.38 -16.97
N LEU A 2 14.77 -13.86 -16.95
CA LEU A 2 13.88 -13.73 -18.12
C LEU A 2 14.06 -12.41 -18.89
N ILE A 3 15.21 -11.73 -18.73
CA ILE A 3 15.38 -10.32 -19.14
C ILE A 3 15.80 -10.17 -20.62
N ASP A 4 16.12 -11.27 -21.32
CA ASP A 4 16.70 -11.20 -22.68
C ASP A 4 15.72 -11.54 -23.81
N GLN A 5 14.42 -11.62 -23.55
CA GLN A 5 13.43 -11.82 -24.63
C GLN A 5 13.02 -10.46 -25.22
N PRO A 6 12.97 -10.31 -26.55
CA PRO A 6 12.50 -9.08 -27.16
C PRO A 6 11.02 -8.84 -26.80
N THR A 7 10.66 -7.58 -26.59
CA THR A 7 9.27 -7.18 -26.39
C THR A 7 8.42 -7.63 -27.59
N PRO A 8 7.31 -8.34 -27.38
CA PRO A 8 6.42 -8.76 -28.47
C PRO A 8 5.88 -7.58 -29.27
N GLU A 9 5.55 -7.82 -30.54
CA GLU A 9 4.92 -6.82 -31.39
C GLU A 9 3.59 -6.34 -30.79
N GLY A 10 3.40 -5.02 -30.73
CA GLY A 10 2.22 -4.40 -30.13
C GLY A 10 2.24 -4.30 -28.60
N MET A 11 3.36 -4.64 -27.95
CA MET A 11 3.57 -4.48 -26.51
C MET A 11 4.68 -3.48 -26.20
N GLU A 12 4.69 -3.01 -24.96
CA GLU A 12 5.74 -2.14 -24.42
C GLU A 12 6.42 -2.82 -23.22
N GLU A 13 7.72 -2.61 -23.08
CA GLU A 13 8.47 -2.98 -21.88
C GLU A 13 8.46 -1.82 -20.89
N PHE A 14 8.21 -2.13 -19.62
CA PHE A 14 8.22 -1.15 -18.55
C PHE A 14 9.10 -1.63 -17.38
N ILE A 15 10.12 -0.85 -17.04
CA ILE A 15 11.00 -1.13 -15.91
C ILE A 15 10.45 -0.45 -14.66
N VAL A 16 9.94 -1.26 -13.72
CA VAL A 16 9.57 -0.80 -12.39
C VAL A 16 10.85 -0.52 -11.60
N LYS A 17 11.09 0.75 -11.25
CA LYS A 17 12.23 1.13 -10.41
C LYS A 17 12.01 0.68 -8.97
N GLU A 18 13.11 0.53 -8.23
CA GLU A 18 13.06 0.24 -6.80
C GLU A 18 12.23 1.30 -6.05
N ALA A 19 11.31 0.83 -5.20
CA ALA A 19 10.47 1.64 -4.33
C ALA A 19 10.13 0.86 -3.06
N THR A 20 9.59 1.56 -2.06
CA THR A 20 9.06 0.93 -0.84
C THR A 20 7.56 0.67 -1.02
N TYR A 21 7.12 -0.53 -0.63
CA TYR A 21 5.74 -0.98 -0.78
C TYR A 21 5.14 -1.40 0.56
N ALA A 22 3.88 -1.04 0.78
CA ALA A 22 3.02 -1.65 1.78
C ALA A 22 2.25 -2.80 1.12
N ILE A 23 2.31 -3.99 1.71
CA ILE A 23 1.77 -5.22 1.12
C ILE A 23 0.56 -5.69 1.94
N PHE A 24 -0.57 -5.86 1.27
CA PHE A 24 -1.82 -6.33 1.87
C PHE A 24 -2.26 -7.63 1.22
N ARG A 25 -2.65 -8.62 2.01
CA ARG A 25 -3.00 -9.96 1.51
C ARG A 25 -4.51 -10.14 1.43
N CYS A 26 -4.97 -10.69 0.31
CA CYS A 26 -6.32 -11.19 0.11
C CYS A 26 -6.26 -12.71 -0.07
N ASN A 27 -6.89 -13.46 0.83
CA ASN A 27 -6.90 -14.93 0.75
C ASN A 27 -7.91 -15.47 -0.28
N ASP A 28 -8.90 -14.66 -0.66
CA ASP A 28 -9.97 -15.02 -1.59
C ASP A 28 -10.05 -13.95 -2.71
N ALA A 29 -9.21 -14.07 -3.73
CA ALA A 29 -8.98 -13.05 -4.77
C ALA A 29 -10.08 -12.96 -5.85
N ASN A 30 -11.35 -12.89 -5.42
CA ASN A 30 -12.44 -12.48 -6.33
C ASN A 30 -12.48 -10.95 -6.48
N SER A 31 -13.06 -10.46 -7.57
CA SER A 31 -13.11 -9.03 -7.91
C SER A 31 -13.66 -8.16 -6.77
N ASP A 32 -14.72 -8.60 -6.11
CA ASP A 32 -15.36 -7.83 -5.04
C ASP A 32 -14.47 -7.74 -3.78
N ALA A 33 -13.76 -8.82 -3.45
CA ALA A 33 -12.86 -8.86 -2.31
C ALA A 33 -11.65 -7.96 -2.53
N ILE A 34 -11.07 -7.98 -3.74
CA ILE A 34 -9.96 -7.10 -4.12
C ILE A 34 -10.39 -5.64 -4.06
N GLN A 35 -11.52 -5.30 -4.70
CA GLN A 35 -12.01 -3.93 -4.72
C GLN A 35 -12.30 -3.39 -3.31
N LYS A 36 -12.88 -4.22 -2.43
CA LYS A 36 -13.12 -3.87 -1.02
C LYS A 36 -11.81 -3.65 -0.27
N LEU A 37 -10.83 -4.53 -0.46
CA LEU A 37 -9.53 -4.40 0.16
C LEU A 37 -8.84 -3.09 -0.25
N GLU A 38 -8.79 -2.80 -1.55
CA GLU A 38 -8.22 -1.55 -2.07
C GLU A 38 -8.94 -0.31 -1.54
N ASN A 39 -10.28 -0.35 -1.45
CA ASN A 39 -11.04 0.74 -0.88
C ASN A 39 -10.64 1.00 0.57
N SER A 40 -10.57 -0.03 1.42
CA SER A 40 -10.12 0.13 2.81
C SER A 40 -8.66 0.56 2.90
N ILE A 41 -7.78 0.09 2.01
CA ILE A 41 -6.37 0.55 1.99
C ILE A 41 -6.31 2.06 1.71
N VAL A 42 -6.99 2.54 0.66
CA VAL A 42 -6.89 3.94 0.22
C VAL A 42 -7.70 4.89 1.09
N MET A 43 -8.89 4.49 1.53
CA MET A 43 -9.82 5.36 2.25
C MET A 43 -9.64 5.33 3.76
N GLU A 44 -9.11 4.23 4.32
CA GLU A 44 -9.04 4.06 5.78
C GLU A 44 -7.59 3.96 6.26
N TRP A 45 -6.82 3.03 5.70
CA TRP A 45 -5.45 2.78 6.14
C TRP A 45 -4.51 3.91 5.74
N LEU A 46 -4.43 4.27 4.46
CA LEU A 46 -3.44 5.22 3.95
C LEU A 46 -3.52 6.59 4.66
N PRO A 47 -4.70 7.21 4.86
CA PRO A 47 -4.81 8.50 5.54
C PRO A 47 -4.34 8.50 7.00
N THR A 48 -4.33 7.34 7.65
CA THR A 48 -3.97 7.19 9.07
C THR A 48 -2.62 6.49 9.29
N SER A 49 -2.02 5.93 8.23
CA SER A 49 -0.81 5.11 8.27
C SER A 49 0.48 5.84 8.62
N GLY A 50 0.50 7.18 8.47
CA GLY A 50 1.74 7.98 8.48
C GLY A 50 2.54 7.90 7.17
N TYR A 51 1.96 7.30 6.13
CA TYR A 51 2.50 7.23 4.77
C TYR A 51 1.57 7.94 3.78
N GLU A 52 2.13 8.26 2.63
CA GLU A 52 1.44 8.77 1.45
C GLU A 52 1.90 7.97 0.23
N PHE A 53 1.15 8.07 -0.87
CA PHE A 53 1.56 7.45 -2.13
C PHE A 53 2.96 7.92 -2.55
N ALA A 54 3.83 6.97 -2.87
CA ALA A 54 5.06 7.25 -3.59
C ALA A 54 4.80 7.29 -5.10
N ASN A 55 5.71 7.93 -5.84
CA ASN A 55 5.65 8.02 -7.30
C ASN A 55 6.21 6.75 -7.95
N ALA A 56 5.50 5.65 -7.79
CA ALA A 56 5.77 4.34 -8.38
C ALA A 56 4.42 3.67 -8.72
N PRO A 57 4.37 2.65 -9.58
CA PRO A 57 3.13 1.93 -9.86
C PRO A 57 2.72 1.08 -8.66
N ASP A 58 1.41 0.95 -8.47
CA ASP A 58 0.77 -0.12 -7.70
C ASP A 58 0.90 -1.47 -8.42
N ILE A 59 0.92 -2.55 -7.64
CA ILE A 59 1.06 -3.91 -8.16
C ILE A 59 -0.01 -4.80 -7.53
N GLU A 60 -0.79 -5.46 -8.37
CA GLU A 60 -1.68 -6.55 -7.99
C GLU A 60 -0.99 -7.88 -8.35
N PHE A 61 -0.56 -8.61 -7.34
CA PHE A 61 0.02 -9.94 -7.52
C PHE A 61 -1.05 -11.00 -7.27
N TYR A 62 -1.28 -11.87 -8.24
CA TYR A 62 -2.20 -13.01 -8.13
C TYR A 62 -1.41 -14.32 -8.14
N ASP A 63 -1.60 -15.15 -7.12
CA ASP A 63 -1.01 -16.48 -7.06
C ASP A 63 -1.94 -17.54 -7.71
N ILE A 64 -1.40 -18.74 -7.94
CA ILE A 64 -2.14 -19.84 -8.57
C ILE A 64 -3.22 -20.45 -7.66
N ASN A 65 -3.23 -20.13 -6.37
CA ASN A 65 -4.14 -20.70 -5.37
C ASN A 65 -5.35 -19.79 -5.11
N GLY A 66 -5.54 -18.74 -5.91
CA GLY A 66 -6.62 -17.77 -5.72
C GLY A 66 -6.37 -16.78 -4.59
N LYS A 67 -5.11 -16.60 -4.17
CA LYS A 67 -4.71 -15.52 -3.26
C LYS A 67 -4.16 -14.36 -4.07
N ALA A 68 -4.25 -13.17 -3.49
CA ALA A 68 -3.64 -11.99 -4.05
C ALA A 68 -2.89 -11.17 -3.00
N GLU A 69 -1.97 -10.36 -3.47
CA GLU A 69 -1.34 -9.30 -2.71
C GLU A 69 -1.53 -7.97 -3.45
N ILE A 70 -1.94 -6.93 -2.71
CA ILE A 70 -2.03 -5.54 -3.20
C ILE A 70 -0.85 -4.79 -2.64
N TRP A 71 0.00 -4.28 -3.53
CA TRP A 71 1.24 -3.61 -3.17
C TRP A 71 1.09 -2.12 -3.47
N ILE A 72 0.95 -1.32 -2.42
CA ILE A 72 0.83 0.13 -2.54
C ILE A 72 2.19 0.79 -2.37
N PRO A 73 2.66 1.58 -3.35
CA PRO A 73 3.92 2.31 -3.24
C PRO A 73 3.78 3.42 -2.22
N ILE A 74 4.67 3.44 -1.22
CA ILE A 74 4.59 4.35 -0.08
C ILE A 74 5.87 5.13 0.15
N LYS A 75 5.71 6.35 0.67
CA LYS A 75 6.78 7.15 1.28
C LYS A 75 6.26 7.73 2.59
N LYS A 76 7.17 8.03 3.53
CA LYS A 76 6.78 8.65 4.81
C LYS A 76 6.16 10.02 4.55
N SER A 77 5.00 10.27 5.14
CA SER A 77 4.38 11.59 5.09
C SER A 77 5.20 12.57 5.90
N ILE A 78 5.50 13.75 5.35
CA ILE A 78 6.27 14.81 6.01
C ILE A 78 5.41 16.07 6.08
N LYS A 79 5.28 16.69 7.27
CA LYS A 79 4.70 18.01 7.46
C LYS A 79 5.69 18.90 8.20
N ASP A 80 5.94 20.10 7.67
CA ASP A 80 6.88 21.08 8.24
C ASP A 80 8.28 20.48 8.53
N GLY A 81 8.76 19.60 7.64
CA GLY A 81 10.06 18.95 7.76
C GLY A 81 10.14 17.81 8.78
N ARG A 82 9.01 17.36 9.35
CA ARG A 82 8.96 16.25 10.31
C ARG A 82 8.02 15.13 9.82
N PRO A 83 8.32 13.86 10.11
CA PRO A 83 7.39 12.77 9.82
C PRO A 83 6.04 13.00 10.50
N ILE A 84 4.97 12.91 9.73
CA ILE A 84 3.61 12.80 10.27
C ILE A 84 3.48 11.38 10.78
N VAL A 85 3.91 11.15 12.02
CA VAL A 85 3.31 10.06 12.77
C VAL A 85 1.87 10.48 13.00
N SER A 86 0.92 9.66 12.56
CA SER A 86 -0.43 9.75 13.10
C SER A 86 -0.29 9.48 14.59
N LEU A 87 -0.11 10.55 15.37
CA LEU A 87 -0.46 10.55 16.78
C LEU A 87 -1.95 10.35 16.77
N VAL A 88 -2.38 9.08 16.71
CA VAL A 88 -3.69 8.70 17.18
C VAL A 88 -3.66 9.11 18.65
N SER A 89 -4.10 10.34 18.91
CA SER A 89 -4.34 10.85 20.24
C SER A 89 -5.58 10.14 20.78
N TRP A 90 -5.49 8.82 20.95
CA TRP A 90 -6.17 8.19 22.06
C TRP A 90 -5.34 8.56 23.30
N ALA A 91 -5.45 9.82 23.74
CA ALA A 91 -5.32 10.05 25.16
C ALA A 91 -6.64 9.50 25.73
N PRO A 92 -6.62 8.33 26.41
CA PRO A 92 -7.83 7.88 27.06
C PRO A 92 -8.22 8.95 28.08
N SER A 93 -9.52 9.11 28.26
CA SER A 93 -10.15 9.73 29.42
C SER A 93 -9.60 9.11 30.72
N LEU A 94 -8.36 9.42 31.12
CA LEU A 94 -7.67 8.91 32.31
C LEU A 94 -6.43 9.76 32.65
N ALA A 95 -6.51 11.08 32.44
CA ALA A 95 -5.68 12.05 33.17
C ALA A 95 -6.50 12.87 34.19
N ALA A 96 -7.73 12.42 34.47
CA ALA A 96 -8.41 12.71 35.72
C ALA A 96 -8.27 11.45 36.58
N LEU A 97 -7.79 11.60 37.82
CA LEU A 97 -7.45 10.56 38.81
C LEU A 97 -5.97 10.14 38.84
N LEU A 98 -5.12 11.09 39.19
CA LEU A 98 -4.22 10.88 40.33
C LEU A 98 -4.73 11.77 41.48
N PRO A 99 -4.59 11.34 42.76
CA PRO A 99 -4.94 12.18 43.91
C PRO A 99 -4.15 13.49 43.93
#